data_AF-A0A1Y0CGY8-F1
#
_entry.id   AF-A0A1Y0CGY8-F1
#
_cell.length_a   1.000
_cell.length_b   1.000
_cell.length_c   1.000
_cell.angle_alpha   90.00
_cell.angle_beta   90.00
_cell.angle_gamma   90.00
#
_symmetry.space_group_name_H-M   'P 1'
#
loop_
_entity.id
_entity.type
_entity.pdbx_description
1 polymer ?
#
loop_
_entity_poly.entity_id
_entity_poly.type
_entity_poly.pdbx_seq_one_letter_code
_entity_poly.pdbx_strand_id
1 'polypeptide(L)' 'MPRDLHRRARAAVRIVQRVTGRPYTFAQFVREAFIAQLAVIARDYNRGAEIYPDDEPLGPGRRR' A
#
# COMPACT_ATOMS: atom_id res chain seq x y z
N MET A 1 10.62 -4.84 6.63
CA MET A 1 10.22 -3.45 6.97
C MET A 1 11.14 -2.90 8.05
N PRO A 2 11.71 -1.70 7.89
CA PRO A 2 12.42 -1.03 8.98
C PRO A 2 11.51 -0.96 10.21
N ARG A 3 12.04 -1.25 11.41
CA ARG A 3 11.25 -1.29 12.66
C ARG A 3 10.42 -0.02 12.90
N ASP A 4 10.91 1.11 12.43
CA ASP A 4 10.26 2.41 12.56
C ASP A 4 8.96 2.49 11.74
N LEU A 5 8.96 1.95 10.52
CA LEU A 5 7.80 2.04 9.62
C LEU A 5 6.59 1.26 10.16
N HIS A 6 6.81 0.10 10.78
CA HIS A 6 5.74 -0.66 11.46
C HIS A 6 5.14 0.11 12.63
N ARG A 7 5.95 0.86 13.39
CA ARG A 7 5.48 1.68 14.51
C ARG A 7 4.61 2.83 13.99
N ARG A 8 5.05 3.51 12.93
CA ARG A 8 4.28 4.58 12.27
C ARG A 8 2.96 4.08 11.70
N ALA A 9 2.96 2.92 11.03
CA ALA A 9 1.74 2.33 10.49
C ALA A 9 0.73 1.96 11.60
N ARG A 10 1.20 1.44 12.75
CA ARG A 10 0.32 1.24 13.93
C ARG A 10 -0.24 2.55 14.47
N ALA A 11 0.57 3.61 14.51
CA ALA A 11 0.11 4.92 14.96
C ALA A 11 -0.97 5.48 14.01
N ALA A 12 -0.78 5.38 12.70
CA ALA A 12 -1.77 5.78 11.70
C ALA A 12 -3.12 5.06 11.89
N VAL A 13 -3.09 3.73 12.06
CA VAL A 13 -4.31 2.95 12.32
C VAL A 13 -5.05 3.45 13.56
N ARG A 14 -4.34 3.70 14.67
CA ARG A 14 -4.95 4.22 15.90
C ARG A 14 -5.58 5.60 15.71
N ILE A 15 -4.96 6.47 14.91
CA ILE A 15 -5.51 7.79 14.60
C ILE A 15 -6.85 7.64 13.87
N VAL A 16 -6.91 6.79 12.83
CA VAL A 16 -8.15 6.56 12.07
C VAL A 16 -9.27 6.01 12.97
N GLN A 17 -8.97 5.00 13.80
CA GLN A 17 -9.94 4.45 14.75
C GLN A 17 -10.47 5.53 15.70
N ARG A 18 -9.57 6.38 16.25
CA ARG A 18 -9.95 7.45 17.17
C ARG A 18 -10.85 8.50 16.52
N VAL A 19 -10.55 8.90 15.28
CA VAL A 19 -11.30 9.95 14.57
C VAL A 19 -12.65 9.44 14.09
N THR A 20 -12.70 8.20 13.60
CA THR A 20 -13.92 7.65 12.97
C THR A 20 -14.83 6.91 13.94
N GLY A 21 -14.31 6.50 15.10
CA GLY A 21 -15.01 5.60 16.03
C GLY A 21 -15.26 4.20 15.49
N ARG A 22 -14.68 3.85 14.33
CA ARG A 22 -14.91 2.58 13.64
C ARG A 22 -13.72 1.64 13.75
N PRO A 23 -13.95 0.30 13.73
CA PRO A 23 -12.87 -0.67 13.58
C PRO A 23 -12.11 -0.41 12.28
N TYR A 24 -10.80 -0.19 12.40
CA TYR A 24 -9.89 -0.06 11.28
C TYR A 24 -8.63 -0.87 11.56
N THR A 25 -8.33 -1.87 10.72
CA THR A 25 -7.29 -2.87 11.00
C THR A 25 -6.00 -2.54 10.26
N PHE A 26 -4.89 -3.11 10.75
CA PHE A 26 -3.62 -3.01 10.05
C PHE A 26 -3.68 -3.65 8.65
N ALA A 27 -4.45 -4.73 8.48
CA ALA A 27 -4.66 -5.35 7.17
C ALA A 27 -5.42 -4.45 6.19
N GLN A 28 -6.45 -3.74 6.67
CA GLN A 28 -7.14 -2.72 5.87
C GLN A 28 -6.20 -1.59 5.47
N PHE A 29 -5.40 -1.06 6.40
CA PHE A 29 -4.39 -0.05 6.10
C PHE A 29 -3.42 -0.49 5.01
N VAL A 30 -2.86 -1.70 5.10
CA VAL A 30 -1.93 -2.22 4.09
C VAL A 30 -2.63 -2.38 2.73
N ARG A 31 -3.86 -2.90 2.70
CA ARG A 31 -4.64 -3.06 1.47
C ARG A 31 -4.90 -1.72 0.80
N GLU A 32 -5.38 -0.73 1.55
CA GLU A 32 -5.68 0.61 1.03
C GLU A 32 -4.41 1.32 0.56
N ALA A 33 -3.31 1.20 1.30
CA ALA A 33 -2.02 1.75 0.88
C ALA A 33 -1.52 1.11 -0.43
N PHE A 34 -1.73 -0.19 -0.60
CA PHE A 34 -1.38 -0.91 -1.83
C PHE A 34 -2.20 -0.42 -3.02
N ILE A 35 -3.53 -0.31 -2.86
CA ILE A 35 -4.44 0.23 -3.88
C ILE A 35 -4.07 1.67 -4.25
N ALA A 36 -3.80 2.52 -3.25
CA ALA A 36 -3.40 3.90 -3.47
C ALA A 36 -2.10 3.99 -4.27
N GLN A 37 -1.12 3.13 -3.97
CA GLN A 37 0.13 3.09 -4.72
C GLN A 37 -0.05 2.58 -6.16
N LEU A 38 -0.92 1.61 -6.40
CA LEU A 38 -1.27 1.18 -7.76
C LEU A 38 -1.90 2.33 -8.57
N ALA A 39 -2.77 3.13 -7.95
CA ALA A 39 -3.36 4.31 -8.61
C ALA A 39 -2.30 5.38 -8.96
N VAL A 40 -1.33 5.60 -8.06
CA VAL A 40 -0.17 6.47 -8.33
C VAL A 40 0.62 5.94 -9.53
N ILE A 41 0.90 4.63 -9.57
CA ILE A 41 1.64 4.02 -10.67
C ILE A 41 0.87 4.12 -11.99
N ALA A 42 -0.43 3.85 -11.97
CA ALA A 42 -1.30 3.95 -13.14
C ALA A 42 -1.23 5.35 -13.74
N ARG A 43 -1.37 6.38 -12.90
CA ARG A 43 -1.29 7.78 -13.31
C ARG A 43 0.09 8.14 -13.87
N ASP A 44 1.15 7.85 -13.11
CA ASP A 44 2.48 8.38 -13.39
C ASP A 44 3.21 7.58 -14.49
N TYR A 45 2.91 6.29 -14.63
CA TYR A 45 3.65 5.36 -15.49
C TYR A 45 2.77 4.61 -16.50
N ASN A 46 1.45 4.56 -16.33
CA ASN A 46 0.53 3.90 -17.25
C ASN A 46 -0.41 4.87 -17.98
N ARG A 47 -0.04 6.16 -18.07
CA ARG A 47 -0.85 7.22 -18.72
C ARG A 47 -2.27 7.33 -18.15
N GLY A 48 -2.46 6.98 -16.88
CA GLY A 48 -3.76 6.92 -16.22
C GLY A 48 -4.62 5.71 -16.59
N ALA A 49 -4.12 4.78 -17.40
CA ALA A 49 -4.83 3.55 -17.72
C ALA A 49 -4.79 2.56 -16.55
N GLU A 50 -5.81 1.71 -16.48
CA GLU A 50 -5.90 0.63 -15.49
C GLU A 50 -4.70 -0.34 -15.60
N ILE A 51 -4.18 -0.77 -14.44
CA ILE A 51 -3.16 -1.81 -14.37
C ILE A 51 -3.87 -3.15 -14.30
N TYR A 52 -3.76 -3.95 -15.36
CA TYR A 52 -4.31 -5.30 -15.39
C TYR A 52 -3.42 -6.29 -14.64
N PRO A 53 -4.00 -7.39 -14.12
CA PRO A 53 -3.21 -8.48 -13.56
C PRO A 53 -2.18 -8.99 -14.57
N ASP A 54 -1.00 -9.31 -14.07
CA ASP A 54 0.09 -9.91 -14.83
C ASP A 54 0.44 -11.25 -14.15
N ASP A 55 0.34 -12.33 -14.93
CA ASP A 55 0.66 -13.69 -14.48
C ASP A 55 2.15 -14.02 -14.73
N GLU A 56 2.88 -13.17 -15.45
CA GLU A 56 4.32 -13.34 -15.66
C GLU A 56 5.07 -12.99 -14.35
N PRO A 57 5.86 -13.93 -13.79
CA PRO A 57 6.62 -13.63 -12.58
C PRO A 57 7.67 -12.55 -12.83
N LEU A 58 7.84 -11.65 -11.86
CA LEU A 58 8.97 -10.73 -11.86
C LEU A 58 10.29 -11.53 -11.89
N GLY A 59 11.16 -11.19 -12.84
CA GLY A 59 12.50 -11.77 -12.92
C GLY A 59 13.29 -11.56 -11.61
N PRO A 60 14.33 -12.37 -11.36
CA PRO A 60 15.11 -12.27 -10.15
C PRO A 60 15.69 -10.86 -9.99
N GLY A 61 15.37 -10.20 -8.89
CA GLY A 61 15.87 -8.86 -8.59
C GLY A 61 17.39 -8.84 -8.64
N ARG A 62 17.96 -7.92 -9.43
CA ARG A 62 19.41 -7.78 -9.56
C ARG A 62 19.97 -7.38 -8.18
N ARG A 63 20.75 -8.27 -7.55
CA ARG A 63 21.52 -7.93 -6.34
C ARG A 63 22.54 -6.86 -6.75
N ARG A 64 22.30 -5.60 -6.35
CA ARG A 64 23.34 -4.57 -6.33
C ARG A 64 24.07 -4.64 -5.01
#